data_AF-A0A3D4QV16-F1
#
_entry.id   AF-A0A3D4QV16-F1
#
_cell.length_a   1.000
_cell.length_b   1.000
_cell.length_c   1.000
_cell.angle_alpha   90.00
_cell.angle_beta   90.00
_cell.angle_gamma   90.00
#
_symmetry.space_group_name_H-M   'P 1'
#
loop_
_entity.id
_entity.type
_entity.pdbx_description
1 polymer ?
#
loop_
_entity_poly.entity_id
_entity_poly.type
_entity_poly.pdbx_seq_one_letter_code
_entity_poly.pdbx_strand_id
1 'polypeptide(L)'
;LNIRMGLWGVAEDTPPYRAMGPVTEEEYLYREKYYDNEIEKSTGIDPSKKKLKERIEILRKYKYELFEDLQQKVYAARGWDSSGVPTVETLKRLKID
;
A
#
# COMPACT_ATOMS: atom_id res chain seq x y z
N LEU A 1 12.64 -17.26 9.42
CA LEU A 1 12.75 -18.30 8.37
C LEU A 1 12.77 -17.67 6.97
N ASN A 2 11.71 -16.96 6.55
CA ASN A 2 11.61 -16.32 5.22
C ASN A 2 12.80 -15.39 4.87
N ILE A 3 13.22 -14.55 5.80
CA ILE A 3 14.35 -13.63 5.59
C ILE A 3 15.65 -14.40 5.27
N ARG A 4 15.90 -15.53 5.95
CA ARG A 4 17.06 -16.40 5.67
C ARG A 4 16.96 -17.12 4.32
N MET A 5 15.75 -17.25 3.79
CA MET A 5 15.48 -17.81 2.45
C MET A 5 15.54 -16.75 1.34
N GLY A 6 15.85 -15.51 1.69
CA GLY A 6 15.97 -14.42 0.73
C GLY A 6 14.66 -13.67 0.47
N LEU A 7 13.63 -13.87 1.29
CA LEU A 7 12.32 -13.23 1.14
C LEU A 7 12.07 -12.24 2.28
N TRP A 8 12.18 -10.94 2.02
CA TRP A 8 11.92 -9.90 3.01
C TRP A 8 11.61 -8.53 2.41
N GLY A 9 11.00 -7.68 3.24
CA GLY A 9 10.85 -6.25 2.98
C GLY A 9 9.79 -5.90 1.96
N VAL A 10 9.83 -4.64 1.54
CA VAL A 10 8.79 -4.01 0.70
C VAL A 10 8.57 -4.78 -0.60
N ALA A 11 9.63 -5.30 -1.22
CA ALA A 11 9.55 -6.03 -2.48
C ALA A 11 8.65 -7.27 -2.38
N GLU A 12 8.73 -8.01 -1.28
CA GLU A 12 7.96 -9.23 -1.05
C GLU A 12 6.59 -8.94 -0.41
N ASP A 13 6.49 -7.86 0.37
CA ASP A 13 5.28 -7.45 1.07
C ASP A 13 4.43 -6.43 0.26
N THR A 14 4.63 -6.36 -1.06
CA THR A 14 3.86 -5.47 -1.95
C THR A 14 2.48 -6.07 -2.28
N PRO A 15 1.38 -5.29 -2.23
CA PRO A 15 0.06 -5.80 -2.52
C PRO A 15 -0.13 -6.04 -4.03
N PRO A 16 -0.99 -6.99 -4.43
CA PRO A 16 -1.28 -7.23 -5.84
C PRO A 16 -1.96 -6.03 -6.48
N TYR A 17 -1.68 -5.79 -7.76
CA TYR A 17 -2.21 -4.65 -8.52
C TYR A 17 -3.75 -4.50 -8.38
N ARG A 18 -4.51 -5.59 -8.44
CA ARG A 18 -5.99 -5.55 -8.32
C ARG A 18 -6.48 -5.05 -6.95
N ALA A 19 -5.71 -5.21 -5.87
CA ALA A 19 -6.11 -4.74 -4.54
C ALA A 19 -6.01 -3.22 -4.40
N MET A 20 -5.15 -2.58 -5.20
CA MET A 20 -4.88 -1.13 -5.10
C MET A 20 -5.79 -0.29 -6.02
N GLY A 21 -6.76 -0.89 -6.69
CA GLY A 21 -7.73 -0.17 -7.51
C GLY A 21 -8.21 -0.97 -8.72
N PRO A 22 -9.13 -0.38 -9.51
CA PRO A 22 -9.66 -1.03 -10.71
C PRO A 22 -8.55 -1.36 -11.69
N VAL A 23 -8.69 -2.51 -12.34
CA VAL A 23 -7.73 -3.05 -13.30
C VAL A 23 -8.00 -2.51 -14.70
N THR A 24 -9.29 -2.31 -15.03
CA THR A 24 -9.71 -1.78 -16.33
C THR A 24 -10.49 -0.48 -16.17
N GLU A 25 -10.63 0.24 -17.29
CA GLU A 25 -11.40 1.49 -17.34
C GLU A 25 -12.89 1.23 -17.09
N GLU A 26 -13.43 0.12 -17.58
CA GLU A 26 -14.84 -0.26 -17.37
C GLU A 26 -15.15 -0.53 -15.90
N GLU A 27 -14.23 -1.18 -15.17
CA GLU A 27 -14.37 -1.41 -13.73
C GLU A 27 -14.44 -0.08 -12.96
N TYR A 28 -13.66 0.92 -13.40
CA TYR A 28 -13.72 2.26 -12.83
C TYR A 28 -15.07 2.91 -13.13
N LEU A 29 -15.49 2.93 -14.40
CA LEU A 29 -16.73 3.58 -14.84
C LEU A 29 -17.97 2.93 -14.20
N TYR A 30 -17.97 1.61 -14.00
CA TYR A 30 -19.05 0.90 -13.29
C TYR A 30 -19.29 1.44 -11.87
N ARG A 31 -18.25 1.97 -11.22
CA ARG A 31 -18.28 2.52 -9.86
C ARG A 31 -17.75 3.95 -9.80
N GLU A 32 -17.97 4.73 -10.85
CA GLU A 32 -17.36 6.04 -11.05
C GLU A 32 -17.56 6.96 -9.84
N LYS A 33 -18.82 7.15 -9.43
CA LYS A 33 -19.17 8.00 -8.27
C LYS A 33 -18.51 7.56 -6.97
N TYR A 34 -18.29 6.26 -6.78
CA TYR A 34 -17.62 5.76 -5.57
C TYR A 34 -16.14 6.16 -5.58
N TYR A 35 -15.46 5.91 -6.70
CA TYR A 35 -14.03 6.22 -6.83
C TYR A 35 -13.74 7.71 -6.85
N ASP A 36 -14.61 8.53 -7.46
CA ASP A 36 -14.47 9.98 -7.41
C ASP A 36 -14.58 10.53 -6.00
N ASN A 37 -15.59 10.08 -5.26
CA ASN A 37 -15.74 10.48 -3.86
C ASN A 37 -14.54 10.03 -3.01
N GLU A 38 -13.95 8.86 -3.32
CA GLU A 38 -12.75 8.37 -2.66
C GLU A 38 -11.54 9.27 -2.96
N ILE A 39 -11.34 9.65 -4.23
CA ILE A 39 -10.26 10.57 -4.64
C ILE A 39 -10.42 11.93 -3.97
N GLU A 40 -11.60 12.53 -4.05
CA GLU A 40 -11.86 13.87 -3.51
C GLU A 40 -11.65 13.92 -2.00
N LYS A 41 -12.20 12.96 -1.25
CA LYS A 41 -12.05 12.90 0.21
C LYS A 41 -10.61 12.68 0.66
N SER A 42 -9.87 11.88 -0.10
CA SER A 42 -8.54 11.42 0.30
C SER A 42 -7.43 12.37 -0.12
N THR A 43 -7.57 13.02 -1.27
CA THR A 43 -6.52 13.84 -1.90
C THR A 43 -6.91 15.32 -2.01
N GLY A 44 -8.18 15.67 -1.85
CA GLY A 44 -8.71 17.02 -2.10
C GLY A 44 -8.76 17.40 -3.58
N ILE A 45 -8.44 16.48 -4.50
CA ILE A 45 -8.45 16.71 -5.94
C ILE A 45 -9.87 16.51 -6.46
N ASP A 46 -10.34 17.47 -7.26
CA ASP A 46 -11.59 17.37 -8.02
C ASP A 46 -11.40 16.46 -9.26
N PRO A 47 -11.94 15.23 -9.26
CA PRO A 47 -11.70 14.27 -10.32
C PRO A 47 -12.43 14.63 -11.62
N SER A 48 -13.47 15.47 -11.59
CA SER A 48 -14.24 15.88 -12.77
C SER A 48 -13.41 16.66 -13.80
N LYS A 49 -12.31 17.26 -13.35
CA LYS A 49 -11.36 18.04 -14.17
C LYS A 49 -10.21 17.20 -14.72
N LYS A 50 -10.23 15.89 -14.51
CA LYS A 50 -9.15 14.96 -14.87
C LYS A 50 -9.60 13.96 -15.91
N LYS A 51 -8.65 13.47 -16.71
CA LYS A 51 -8.93 12.36 -17.64
C LYS A 51 -9.14 11.07 -16.85
N LEU A 52 -9.90 10.12 -17.41
CA LEU A 52 -10.18 8.83 -16.77
C LEU A 52 -8.90 8.11 -16.30
N LYS A 53 -7.90 8.03 -17.16
CA LYS A 53 -6.60 7.42 -16.83
C LYS A 53 -5.90 8.11 -15.65
N GLU A 54 -5.92 9.43 -15.60
CA GLU A 54 -5.35 10.21 -14.50
C GLU A 54 -6.10 9.97 -13.19
N ARG A 55 -7.44 9.87 -13.25
CA ARG A 55 -8.27 9.55 -12.08
C ARG A 55 -7.92 8.17 -11.51
N ILE A 56 -7.75 7.17 -12.38
CA ILE A 56 -7.30 5.82 -11.99
C ILE A 56 -5.91 5.88 -11.36
N GLU A 57 -4.97 6.60 -11.98
CA GLU A 57 -3.60 6.75 -11.45
C GLU A 57 -3.57 7.43 -10.08
N ILE A 58 -4.33 8.51 -9.89
CA ILE A 58 -4.44 9.23 -8.60
C ILE A 58 -4.99 8.29 -7.52
N LEU A 59 -6.09 7.60 -7.80
CA LEU A 59 -6.70 6.66 -6.86
C LEU A 59 -5.71 5.58 -6.44
N ARG A 60 -5.02 4.98 -7.42
CA ARG A 60 -4.08 3.88 -7.15
C ARG A 60 -2.89 4.39 -6.35
N LYS A 61 -2.31 5.52 -6.76
CA LYS A 61 -1.19 6.14 -6.04
C LYS A 61 -1.54 6.37 -4.57
N TYR A 62 -2.71 6.95 -4.30
CA TYR A 62 -3.19 7.15 -2.94
C TYR A 62 -3.31 5.81 -2.17
N LYS A 63 -3.84 4.76 -2.78
CA LYS A 63 -3.95 3.44 -2.13
C LYS A 63 -2.59 2.81 -1.83
N TYR A 64 -1.62 2.95 -2.73
CA TYR A 64 -0.24 2.50 -2.49
C TYR A 64 0.39 3.27 -1.33
N GLU A 65 0.28 4.60 -1.32
CA GLU A 65 0.82 5.43 -0.23
C GLU A 65 0.19 5.08 1.13
N LEU A 66 -1.13 4.84 1.15
CA LEU A 66 -1.83 4.40 2.36
C LEU A 66 -1.36 3.01 2.83
N PHE A 67 -1.14 2.09 1.89
CA PHE A 67 -0.65 0.75 2.20
C PHE A 67 0.79 0.81 2.74
N GLU A 68 1.67 1.59 2.13
CA GLU A 68 3.06 1.78 2.57
C GLU A 68 3.11 2.39 3.99
N ASP A 69 2.29 3.40 4.29
CA ASP A 69 2.19 3.97 5.64
C ASP A 69 1.72 2.92 6.67
N LEU A 70 0.70 2.13 6.33
CA LEU A 70 0.23 1.04 7.18
C LEU A 70 1.33 0.00 7.39
N GLN A 71 2.03 -0.40 6.33
CA GLN A 71 3.12 -1.37 6.39
C GLN A 71 4.24 -0.90 7.33
N GLN A 72 4.69 0.35 7.22
CA GLN A 72 5.71 0.91 8.09
C GLN A 72 5.27 0.94 9.56
N LYS A 73 4.00 1.29 9.83
CA LYS A 73 3.43 1.22 11.19
C LYS A 73 3.41 -0.21 11.73
N VAL A 74 3.08 -1.20 10.89
CA VAL A 74 3.09 -2.61 11.28
C VAL A 74 4.50 -3.11 11.55
N TYR A 75 5.48 -2.75 10.71
CA TYR A 75 6.89 -3.07 10.94
C TYR A 75 7.38 -2.51 12.28
N ALA A 76 7.15 -1.22 12.53
CA ALA A 76 7.51 -0.59 13.79
C ALA A 76 6.83 -1.27 15.00
N ALA A 77 5.53 -1.58 14.91
CA ALA A 77 4.81 -2.27 15.98
C ALA A 77 5.35 -3.68 16.27
N ARG A 78 5.92 -4.36 15.27
CA ARG A 78 6.59 -5.66 15.44
C ARG A 78 8.02 -5.54 15.99
N GLY A 79 8.55 -4.33 16.09
CA GLY A 79 9.96 -4.08 16.39
C GLY A 79 10.88 -4.46 15.22
N TRP A 80 10.41 -4.26 13.99
CA TRP A 80 11.17 -4.42 12.77
C TRP A 80 11.60 -3.04 12.27
N ASP A 81 12.66 -3.00 11.47
CA ASP A 81 13.11 -1.79 10.78
C ASP A 81 12.24 -1.48 9.55
N SER A 82 12.51 -0.35 8.90
CA SER A 82 11.78 0.09 7.71
C SER A 82 11.97 -0.81 6.49
N SER A 83 12.97 -1.71 6.53
CA SER A 83 13.25 -2.70 5.49
C SER A 83 12.49 -4.01 5.73
N GLY A 84 11.64 -4.07 6.76
CA GLY A 84 10.86 -5.26 7.11
C GLY A 84 11.70 -6.36 7.77
N VAL A 85 12.80 -6.01 8.44
CA VAL A 85 13.68 -6.96 9.14
C VAL A 85 13.59 -6.76 10.66
N PRO A 86 13.41 -7.83 11.47
CA PRO A 86 13.44 -7.73 12.93
C PRO A 86 14.76 -7.13 13.43
N THR A 87 14.69 -6.18 14.35
CA THR A 87 15.88 -5.61 14.97
C THR A 87 16.58 -6.62 15.89
N VAL A 88 17.87 -6.44 16.16
CA VAL A 88 18.64 -7.27 17.10
C VAL A 88 17.99 -7.26 18.50
N GLU A 89 17.46 -6.12 18.93
CA GLU A 89 16.72 -5.99 20.18
C GLU A 89 15.49 -6.90 20.20
N THR A 90 14.74 -6.94 19.11
CA THR A 90 13.58 -7.83 18.95
C THR A 90 13.99 -9.31 18.98
N LEU A 91 15.10 -9.69 18.33
CA LEU A 91 15.60 -11.07 18.37
C LEU A 91 15.94 -11.52 19.78
N LYS A 92 16.70 -10.69 20.53
CA LYS A 92 17.06 -10.96 21.93
C LYS A 92 15.83 -11.03 22.84
N ARG A 93 14.90 -10.08 22.70
CA ARG A 93 13.64 -10.05 23.47
C ARG A 93 12.83 -11.33 23.28
N LEU A 94 12.84 -11.89 22.07
CA LEU A 94 12.12 -13.11 21.71
C LEU A 94 12.95 -14.39 21.92
N LYS A 95 14.23 -14.29 22.29
CA LYS A 95 15.18 -15.41 22.50
C LYS A 95 15.33 -16.29 21.25
N ILE A 96 15.51 -15.65 20.10
CA ILE A 96 15.69 -16.29 18.80
C ILE A 96 16.91 -15.75 18.03
N ASP A 97 17.83 -15.09 18.76
CA ASP A 97 19.13 -14.67 18.25
C ASP A 97 20.08 -15.84 17.96
#